data_AF-A0A3D2VE51-F1
#
_entry.id   AF-A0A3D2VE51-F1
#
_cell.length_a   1.000
_cell.length_b   1.000
_cell.length_c   1.000
_cell.angle_alpha   90.00
_cell.angle_beta   90.00
_cell.angle_gamma   90.00
#
_symmetry.space_group_name_H-M   'P 1'
#
loop_
_entity.id
_entity.type
_entity.pdbx_description
1 polymer ?
#
loop_
_entity_poly.entity_id
_entity_poly.type
_entity_poly.pdbx_seq_one_letter_code
_entity_poly.pdbx_strand_id
1 'polypeptide(L)' 'GALKDGIDALLPNSILTSTAALGIEPEWVEGCAFAWLARQRLEEKSGNLPSVTGASRAAVLGTLHLP' A
#
# COMPACT_ATOMS: atom_id res chain seq x y z
N GLY A 1 -15.36 -3.89 -17.94
CA GLY A 1 -14.18 -4.65 -18.38
C GLY A 1 -14.18 -5.94 -17.60
N ALA A 2 -14.04 -7.10 -18.24
CA ALA A 2 -14.52 -8.39 -17.71
C ALA A 2 -14.16 -8.67 -16.24
N LEU A 3 -12.94 -8.37 -15.79
CA LEU A 3 -12.53 -8.54 -14.39
C LEU A 3 -13.30 -7.63 -13.43
N LYS A 4 -13.40 -6.33 -13.75
CA LYS A 4 -14.13 -5.36 -12.91
C LYS A 4 -15.61 -5.73 -12.82
N ASP A 5 -16.20 -6.11 -13.95
CA ASP A 5 -17.61 -6.48 -14.03
C ASP A 5 -17.89 -7.73 -13.16
N GLY A 6 -16.96 -8.70 -13.15
CA GLY A 6 -17.05 -9.88 -12.29
C GLY A 6 -16.89 -9.57 -10.80
N ILE A 7 -15.99 -8.67 -10.42
CA ILE A 7 -15.82 -8.24 -9.02
C ILE A 7 -17.07 -7.49 -8.54
N ASP A 8 -17.61 -6.59 -9.37
CA ASP A 8 -18.85 -5.84 -9.06
C ASP A 8 -20.05 -6.78 -8.81
N ALA A 9 -20.19 -7.82 -9.63
CA ALA A 9 -21.25 -8.80 -9.47
C ALA A 9 -21.14 -9.62 -8.17
N LEU A 10 -19.91 -9.91 -7.73
CA LEU A 10 -19.65 -10.71 -6.52
C LEU A 10 -19.67 -9.88 -5.22
N LEU A 11 -19.47 -8.57 -5.31
CA LEU A 11 -19.41 -7.66 -4.16
C LEU A 11 -20.48 -6.55 -4.27
N PRO A 12 -21.78 -6.88 -4.37
CA PRO A 12 -22.84 -5.90 -4.65
C PRO A 12 -23.02 -4.83 -3.57
N ASN A 13 -22.50 -5.07 -2.36
CA ASN A 13 -22.57 -4.14 -1.22
C ASN A 13 -21.30 -3.30 -1.06
N SER A 14 -20.38 -3.31 -2.03
CA SER A 14 -19.15 -2.53 -2.03
C SER A 14 -19.05 -1.67 -3.27
N ILE A 15 -18.41 -0.51 -3.16
CA ILE A 15 -18.17 0.38 -4.30
C ILE A 15 -16.80 0.04 -4.89
N LEU A 16 -16.77 -0.51 -6.10
CA LEU A 16 -15.52 -0.69 -6.84
C LEU A 16 -15.14 0.60 -7.56
N THR A 17 -13.99 1.16 -7.20
CA THR A 17 -13.46 2.36 -7.86
C THR A 17 -11.94 2.27 -8.04
N SER A 18 -11.42 3.11 -8.93
CA SER A 18 -9.97 3.27 -9.13
C SER A 18 -9.38 4.15 -8.04
N THR A 19 -8.12 3.90 -7.66
CA THR A 19 -7.37 4.82 -6.79
C THR A 19 -7.17 6.20 -7.40
N ALA A 20 -7.33 6.34 -8.72
CA ALA A 20 -7.34 7.65 -9.40
C ALA A 20 -8.43 8.58 -8.82
N ALA A 21 -9.55 8.03 -8.34
CA ALA A 21 -10.59 8.79 -7.65
C ALA A 21 -10.11 9.39 -6.31
N LEU A 22 -9.02 8.86 -5.74
CA LEU A 22 -8.34 9.37 -4.54
C LEU A 22 -7.10 10.21 -4.89
N GLY A 23 -6.85 10.51 -6.16
CA GLY A 23 -5.72 11.31 -6.62
C GLY A 23 -4.41 10.54 -6.83
N ILE A 24 -4.43 9.20 -6.82
CA ILE A 24 -3.25 8.37 -7.10
C ILE A 24 -3.58 7.43 -8.26
N GLU A 25 -2.95 7.65 -9.42
CA GLU A 25 -3.11 6.72 -10.54
C GLU A 25 -2.70 5.29 -10.13
N PRO A 26 -3.47 4.25 -10.51
CA PRO A 26 -3.24 2.88 -10.06
C PRO A 26 -1.81 2.37 -10.28
N GLU A 27 -1.19 2.77 -11.40
CA GLU A 27 0.18 2.38 -11.77
C GLU A 27 1.24 2.91 -10.78
N TRP A 28 0.95 4.01 -10.07
CA TRP A 28 1.89 4.64 -9.15
C TRP A 28 1.75 4.17 -7.70
N VAL A 29 0.72 3.41 -7.34
CA VAL A 29 0.41 3.05 -5.95
C VAL A 29 1.60 2.36 -5.25
N GLU A 30 2.24 1.41 -5.92
CA GLU A 30 3.38 0.68 -5.36
C GLU A 30 4.63 1.58 -5.23
N GLY A 31 4.88 2.43 -6.21
CA GLY A 31 5.97 3.42 -6.16
C GLY A 31 5.80 4.40 -5.00
N CYS A 32 4.58 4.91 -4.80
CA CYS A 32 4.22 5.74 -3.66
C CYS A 32 4.40 4.99 -2.33
N ALA A 33 4.12 3.69 -2.26
CA ALA A 33 4.33 2.89 -1.06
C ALA A 33 5.81 2.79 -0.68
N PHE A 34 6.73 2.61 -1.63
CA PHE A 34 8.17 2.65 -1.35
C PHE A 34 8.66 4.03 -0.90
N ALA A 35 8.18 5.10 -1.53
CA ALA A 35 8.49 6.46 -1.09
C ALA A 35 8.00 6.72 0.35
N TRP A 36 6.79 6.24 0.68
CA TRP A 36 6.27 6.28 2.04
C TRP A 36 7.13 5.46 3.02
N LEU A 37 7.59 4.25 2.65
CA LEU A 37 8.50 3.45 3.49
C LEU A 37 9.84 4.16 3.75
N ALA A 38 10.40 4.84 2.75
CA ALA A 38 11.59 5.66 2.94
C ALA A 38 11.36 6.78 3.95
N ARG A 39 10.20 7.47 3.89
CA ARG A 39 9.80 8.45 4.90
C ARG A 39 9.68 7.82 6.30
N GLN A 40 9.05 6.66 6.42
CA GLN A 40 8.95 5.95 7.71
C GLN A 40 10.35 5.63 8.27
N ARG A 41 11.31 5.25 7.42
CA ARG A 41 12.70 5.00 7.82
C ARG A 41 13.41 6.25 8.33
N LEU A 42 13.18 7.41 7.70
CA LEU A 42 13.73 8.71 8.11
C LEU A 42 13.09 9.24 9.40
N GLU A 43 11.80 8.98 9.60
CA GLU A 43 11.05 9.37 10.81
C GLU A 43 11.17 8.32 11.94
N GLU A 44 11.94 7.24 11.75
CA GLU A 44 12.08 6.09 12.66
C GLU A 44 10.74 5.46 13.09
N LYS A 45 9.76 5.48 12.19
CA LYS A 45 8.44 4.87 12.40
C LYS A 45 8.36 3.48 11.82
N SER A 46 7.48 2.65 12.40
CA SER A 46 7.26 1.30 11.88
C SER A 46 6.71 1.33 10.45
N GLY A 47 7.25 0.46 9.60
CA GLY A 47 6.84 0.33 8.19
C GLY A 47 6.03 -0.93 7.89
N ASN A 48 6.08 -1.95 8.77
CA ASN A 48 5.27 -3.16 8.63
C ASN A 48 4.00 -3.13 9.48
N LEU A 49 3.04 -3.99 9.09
CA LEU A 49 1.92 -4.37 9.92
C LEU A 49 2.06 -5.86 10.29
N PRO A 50 2.35 -6.21 11.56
CA PRO A 50 2.59 -7.59 11.97
C PRO A 50 1.45 -8.57 11.64
N SER A 51 0.20 -8.13 11.77
CA SER A 51 -0.97 -8.96 11.43
C SER A 51 -1.06 -9.34 9.95
N VAL A 52 -0.38 -8.62 9.06
CA VAL A 52 -0.29 -8.93 7.62
C VAL A 52 0.99 -9.72 7.32
N THR A 53 2.11 -9.36 7.96
CA THR A 53 3.44 -9.93 7.65
C THR A 53 3.79 -11.19 8.43
N GLY A 54 3.10 -11.49 9.54
CA GLY A 54 3.47 -12.56 10.46
C GLY A 54 4.70 -12.25 11.33
N ALA A 55 5.25 -11.03 11.26
CA ALA A 55 6.38 -10.63 12.09
C ALA A 55 6.01 -10.64 13.59
N SER A 56 6.99 -10.93 14.47
CA SER A 56 6.76 -10.95 15.93
C SER A 56 6.51 -9.57 16.53
N ARG A 57 6.81 -8.48 15.81
CA ARG A 57 6.61 -7.10 16.25
C ARG A 57 6.53 -6.13 15.08
N ALA A 58 6.04 -4.92 15.38
CA ALA A 58 6.19 -3.77 14.49
C ALA A 58 7.67 -3.34 14.45
N ALA A 59 8.14 -2.93 13.29
CA ALA A 59 9.54 -2.68 13.00
C ALA A 59 9.71 -1.55 11.98
N VAL A 60 10.76 -0.75 12.18
CA VAL A 60 11.28 0.17 11.16
C VAL A 60 11.91 -0.67 10.06
N LEU A 61 11.56 -0.40 8.79
CA LEU A 61 12.03 -1.17 7.64
C LEU A 61 13.06 -0.39 6.82
N GLY A 62 13.99 -1.11 6.19
CA GLY A 62 14.99 -0.56 5.27
C GLY A 62 16.28 -0.07 5.93
N THR A 63 17.23 0.33 5.09
CA THR A 63 18.57 0.80 5.48
C THR A 63 18.83 2.18 4.89
N LEU A 64 19.49 3.06 5.66
CA LEU A 64 19.93 4.36 5.16
C LEU A 64 21.32 4.20 4.54
N HIS A 65 21.43 4.46 3.23
CA HIS A 65 22.70 4.50 2.51
C HIS A 65 23.07 5.97 2.28
N LEU A 66 24.10 6.43 2.98
CA LEU A 66 24.62 7.79 2.84
C LEU A 66 25.50 7.89 1.59
N PRO A 67 25.56 9.06 0.93
CA PRO A 67 26.37 9.29 -0.27
C PRO A 67 27.88 9.12 -0.02
#